data_AF-A0A1V5H531-F1
#
_entry.id   AF-A0A1V5H531-F1
#
_cell.length_a   1.000
_cell.length_b   1.000
_cell.length_c   1.000
_cell.angle_alpha   90.00
_cell.angle_beta   90.00
_cell.angle_gamma   90.00
#
_symmetry.space_group_name_H-M   'P 1'
#
loop_
_entity.id
_entity.type
_entity.pdbx_description
1 polymer ?
#
loop_
_entity_poly.entity_id
_entity_poly.type
_entity_poly.pdbx_seq_one_letter_code
_entity_poly.pdbx_strand_id
1 'polypeptide(L)'
;MRKSFPTYTQLDAMDCGPTCLRMIAKYYGRHYNLETLRQNSFITREGVLMLGISDAAKYIYSEWFEKGKFDKERFFKKYPVNIKDVAVVDEFNRHKEWIKTSQLRATPTILVNGFKLPDNYQIEDLIYFADLEFET
;
A
#
# COMPACT_ATOMS: atom_id res chain seq x y z
N MET A 1 11.65 22.06 -16.77
CA MET A 1 11.74 20.59 -16.87
C MET A 1 11.05 19.99 -15.66
N ARG A 2 10.06 19.09 -15.82
CA ARG A 2 9.51 18.33 -14.68
C ARG A 2 10.66 17.49 -14.11
N LYS A 3 10.94 17.60 -12.81
CA LYS A 3 11.89 16.68 -12.16
C LYS A 3 11.36 15.26 -12.35
N SER A 4 12.22 14.29 -12.62
CA SER A 4 11.79 12.90 -12.64
C SER A 4 11.47 12.45 -11.21
N PHE A 5 10.47 11.58 -11.07
CA PHE A 5 10.23 10.94 -9.78
C PHE A 5 11.41 9.99 -9.49
N PRO A 6 12.11 10.18 -8.36
CA PRO A 6 13.24 9.34 -7.99
C PRO A 6 12.71 7.97 -7.59
N THR A 7 13.42 6.91 -7.99
CA THR A 7 13.06 5.53 -7.67
C THR A 7 13.93 5.03 -6.51
N TYR A 8 13.29 4.43 -5.51
CA TYR A 8 13.97 3.73 -4.41
C TYR A 8 13.40 2.32 -4.29
N THR A 9 14.27 1.33 -4.07
CA THR A 9 13.87 -0.04 -3.76
C THR A 9 13.58 -0.17 -2.26
N GLN A 10 12.51 -0.89 -1.90
CA GLN A 10 12.24 -1.23 -0.50
C GLN A 10 13.30 -2.22 -0.02
N LEU A 11 13.88 -1.97 1.16
CA LEU A 11 14.93 -2.84 1.72
C LEU A 11 14.34 -3.97 2.59
N ASP A 12 13.11 -3.79 3.08
CA ASP A 12 12.35 -4.76 3.85
C ASP A 12 10.92 -4.89 3.28
N ALA A 13 10.25 -6.02 3.54
CA ALA A 13 8.86 -6.24 3.14
C ALA A 13 7.89 -5.19 3.73
N MET A 14 8.19 -4.67 4.92
CA MET A 14 7.40 -3.64 5.61
C MET A 14 7.78 -2.20 5.23
N ASP A 15 8.80 -2.02 4.38
CA ASP A 15 9.30 -0.69 3.98
C ASP A 15 8.55 -0.06 2.80
N CYS A 16 7.44 -0.64 2.34
CA CYS A 16 6.69 -0.11 1.21
C CYS A 16 6.27 1.35 1.43
N GLY A 17 5.82 1.71 2.65
CA GLY A 17 5.47 3.09 3.01
C GLY A 17 6.67 4.03 3.16
N PRO A 18 7.69 3.71 3.98
CA PRO A 18 8.92 4.51 4.08
C PRO A 18 9.59 4.76 2.73
N THR A 19 9.59 3.76 1.84
CA THR A 19 10.18 3.88 0.50
C THR A 19 9.39 4.83 -0.39
N CYS A 20 8.05 4.74 -0.38
CA CYS A 20 7.17 5.70 -1.07
C CYS A 20 7.36 7.12 -0.56
N LEU A 21 7.40 7.33 0.76
CA LEU A 21 7.64 8.64 1.37
C LEU A 21 9.01 9.20 0.99
N ARG A 22 10.03 8.34 0.89
CA ARG A 22 11.38 8.72 0.44
C ARG A 22 11.37 9.21 -1.01
N MET A 23 10.67 8.51 -1.91
CA MET A 23 10.54 8.91 -3.32
C MET A 23 9.83 10.27 -3.44
N ILE A 24 8.72 10.46 -2.71
CA ILE A 24 7.96 11.72 -2.69
C ILE A 24 8.81 12.86 -2.12
N ALA A 25 9.42 12.68 -0.95
CA ALA A 25 10.24 13.70 -0.32
C ALA A 25 11.39 14.14 -1.25
N LYS A 26 12.08 13.18 -1.87
CA LYS A 26 13.19 13.44 -2.80
C LYS A 26 12.73 14.20 -4.04
N TYR A 27 11.55 13.89 -4.58
CA TYR A 27 10.97 14.63 -5.70
C TYR A 27 10.77 16.13 -5.37
N TYR A 28 10.29 16.42 -4.17
CA TYR A 28 10.11 17.79 -3.66
C TYR A 28 11.38 18.43 -3.07
N GLY A 29 12.55 17.81 -3.27
CA GLY A 29 13.85 18.37 -2.83
C GLY A 29 14.14 18.20 -1.33
N ARG A 30 13.40 17.35 -0.62
CA ARG A 30 13.67 16.99 0.77
C ARG A 30 14.44 15.67 0.83
N HIS A 31 15.40 15.57 1.74
CA HIS A 31 16.18 14.35 1.93
C HIS A 31 15.96 13.82 3.34
N TYR A 32 15.42 12.62 3.42
CA TYR A 32 15.32 11.85 4.65
C TYR A 32 15.99 10.50 4.44
N ASN A 33 16.71 10.03 5.45
CA ASN A 33 17.22 8.67 5.44
C ASN A 33 16.07 7.68 5.74
N LEU A 34 16.28 6.41 5.40
CA LEU A 34 15.23 5.39 5.55
C LEU A 34 14.83 5.19 7.02
N GLU A 35 15.79 5.27 7.94
CA GLU A 35 15.55 5.03 9.37
C GLU A 35 14.65 6.11 10.00
N THR A 36 14.93 7.38 9.70
CA THR A 36 14.05 8.50 10.06
C THR A 36 12.66 8.28 9.51
N LEU A 37 12.53 7.82 8.27
CA LEU A 37 11.21 7.52 7.70
C LEU A 37 10.56 6.35 8.42
N ARG A 38 11.25 5.25 8.73
CA ARG A 38 10.69 4.12 9.49
C ARG A 38 10.12 4.54 10.84
N GLN A 39 10.90 5.30 11.61
CA GLN A 39 10.52 5.79 12.93
C GLN A 39 9.30 6.73 12.88
N ASN A 40 9.18 7.51 11.81
CA ASN A 40 8.08 8.46 11.65
C ASN A 40 6.88 7.86 10.89
N SER A 41 7.04 6.77 10.14
CA SER A 41 5.96 6.21 9.31
C SER A 41 4.87 5.50 10.12
N PHE A 42 4.96 5.47 11.46
CA PHE A 42 4.06 4.70 12.34
C PHE A 42 3.74 3.34 11.72
N ILE A 43 4.80 2.59 11.38
CA ILE A 43 4.69 1.26 10.78
C ILE A 43 4.02 0.37 11.83
N THR A 44 2.73 0.10 11.65
CA THR A 44 2.08 -0.98 12.40
C THR A 44 2.35 -2.28 11.66
N ARG A 45 1.98 -3.43 12.25
CA ARG A 45 2.00 -4.73 11.55
C ARG A 45 1.12 -4.76 10.29
N GLU A 46 0.35 -3.71 10.03
CA GLU A 46 -0.70 -3.67 9.01
C GLU A 46 -0.47 -2.58 7.96
N GLY A 47 0.60 -1.79 8.09
CA GLY A 47 0.97 -0.78 7.12
C GLY A 47 1.48 0.51 7.74
N VAL A 48 1.51 1.56 6.92
CA VAL A 48 2.11 2.86 7.24
C VAL A 48 1.03 3.92 7.28
N LEU A 49 0.97 4.68 8.37
CA LEU A 49 0.08 5.82 8.48
C LEU A 49 0.73 7.01 7.77
N MET A 50 0.06 7.48 6.71
CA MET A 50 0.53 8.62 5.92
C MET A 50 0.53 9.88 6.80
N LEU A 51 1.70 10.28 7.29
CA LEU A 51 1.89 11.49 8.09
C LEU A 51 1.64 12.75 7.25
N GLY A 52 0.36 13.09 7.11
CA GLY A 52 -0.12 14.29 6.45
C GLY A 52 -1.60 14.58 6.73
N ILE A 53 -2.19 13.91 7.71
CA ILE A 53 -3.60 14.07 8.06
C ILE A 53 -3.67 14.62 9.49
N SER A 54 -4.59 15.56 9.71
CA SER A 54 -4.91 16.17 11.02
C SER A 54 -4.86 15.15 12.17
N ASP A 55 -4.41 15.56 13.36
CA ASP A 55 -4.24 14.69 14.53
C ASP A 55 -5.49 13.82 14.83
N ALA A 56 -6.68 14.38 14.60
CA ALA A 56 -7.95 13.67 14.74
C ALA A 56 -8.07 12.51 13.73
N ALA A 57 -7.71 12.73 12.48
CA ALA A 57 -7.75 11.70 11.46
C ALA A 57 -6.68 10.63 11.72
N LYS A 58 -5.47 11.02 12.14
CA LYS A 58 -4.43 10.07 12.54
C LYS A 58 -4.91 9.14 13.64
N TYR A 59 -5.62 9.67 14.65
CA TYR A 59 -6.21 8.87 15.71
C TYR A 59 -7.27 7.88 15.19
N ILE A 60 -8.21 8.36 14.36
CA ILE A 60 -9.26 7.52 13.77
C ILE A 60 -8.65 6.39 12.92
N TYR A 61 -7.63 6.69 12.10
CA TYR A 61 -6.94 5.68 11.31
C TYR A 61 -6.16 4.68 12.17
N SER A 62 -5.43 5.15 13.18
CA SER A 62 -4.71 4.25 14.11
C SER A 62 -5.70 3.28 14.78
N GLU A 63 -6.83 3.79 15.25
CA GLU A 63 -7.88 2.97 15.86
C GLU A 63 -8.48 1.95 14.87
N TRP A 64 -8.67 2.32 13.60
CA TRP A 64 -9.13 1.41 12.56
C TRP A 64 -8.19 0.22 12.39
N PHE A 65 -6.89 0.49 12.26
CA PHE A 65 -5.90 -0.56 12.02
C PHE A 65 -5.70 -1.47 13.24
N GLU A 66 -5.61 -0.89 14.44
CA GLU A 66 -5.40 -1.66 15.68
C GLU A 66 -6.56 -2.59 16.03
N LYS A 67 -7.80 -2.11 15.91
CA LYS A 67 -8.99 -2.85 16.38
C LYS A 67 -10.24 -2.67 15.54
N GLY A 68 -10.45 -1.48 14.96
CA GLY A 68 -11.70 -1.13 14.27
C GLY A 68 -12.01 -2.03 13.07
N LYS A 69 -10.99 -2.51 12.36
CA LYS A 69 -11.16 -3.41 11.22
C LYS A 69 -11.76 -4.77 11.58
N PHE A 70 -11.61 -5.21 12.84
CA PHE A 70 -12.16 -6.47 13.36
C PHE A 70 -13.59 -6.33 13.91
N ASP A 71 -14.01 -5.10 14.23
CA ASP A 71 -15.37 -4.76 14.70
C ASP A 71 -15.87 -3.50 13.98
N LYS A 72 -16.21 -3.70 12.69
CA LYS A 72 -16.58 -2.62 11.78
C LYS A 72 -17.85 -1.90 12.23
N GLU A 73 -18.83 -2.65 12.74
CA GLU A 73 -20.11 -2.09 13.16
C GLU A 73 -19.91 -1.08 14.30
N ARG A 74 -19.16 -1.48 15.35
CA ARG A 74 -18.83 -0.58 16.46
C ARG A 74 -17.99 0.60 16.00
N PHE A 75 -17.04 0.38 15.10
CA PHE A 75 -16.17 1.44 14.59
C PHE A 75 -16.97 2.51 13.84
N PHE A 76 -17.82 2.11 12.88
CA PHE A 76 -18.62 3.08 12.11
C PHE A 76 -19.79 3.67 12.90
N LYS A 77 -20.25 3.02 13.97
CA LYS A 77 -21.15 3.65 14.95
C LYS A 77 -20.45 4.77 15.73
N LYS A 78 -19.18 4.57 16.09
CA LYS A 78 -18.36 5.57 16.79
C LYS A 78 -17.93 6.72 15.87
N TYR A 79 -17.59 6.42 14.63
CA TYR A 79 -17.16 7.37 13.60
C TYR A 79 -18.11 7.29 12.40
N PRO A 80 -19.29 7.93 12.47
CA PRO A 80 -20.23 7.92 11.37
C PRO A 80 -19.63 8.63 10.16
N VAL A 81 -19.69 7.96 9.00
CA VAL A 81 -19.19 8.48 7.73
C VAL A 81 -20.34 8.64 6.74
N ASN A 82 -20.37 9.77 6.01
CA ASN A 82 -21.32 9.98 4.93
C ASN A 82 -20.68 9.63 3.58
N ILE A 83 -20.82 8.37 3.16
CA ILE A 83 -20.29 7.89 1.87
C ILE A 83 -21.02 8.47 0.65
N LYS A 84 -22.15 9.16 0.87
CA LYS A 84 -22.94 9.81 -0.19
C LYS A 84 -22.60 11.29 -0.36
N ASP A 85 -21.66 11.80 0.45
CA ASP A 85 -21.18 13.16 0.29
C ASP A 85 -20.57 13.35 -1.11
N VAL A 86 -20.91 14.46 -1.76
CA VAL A 86 -20.50 14.75 -3.14
C VAL A 86 -18.98 14.76 -3.26
N ALA A 87 -18.26 15.33 -2.28
CA ALA A 87 -16.80 15.38 -2.33
C ALA A 87 -16.17 13.98 -2.21
N VAL A 88 -16.78 13.08 -1.43
CA VAL A 88 -16.34 11.69 -1.29
C VAL A 88 -16.55 10.93 -2.59
N VAL A 89 -17.71 11.09 -3.22
CA VAL A 89 -18.03 10.45 -4.51
C VAL A 89 -17.10 10.95 -5.61
N ASP A 90 -16.83 12.26 -5.65
CA ASP A 90 -15.93 12.85 -6.64
C ASP A 90 -14.50 12.35 -6.49
N GLU A 91 -13.98 12.25 -5.26
CA GLU A 91 -12.65 11.68 -5.00
C GLU A 91 -12.59 10.20 -5.39
N PHE A 92 -13.63 9.44 -5.09
CA PHE A 92 -13.72 8.03 -5.48
C PHE A 92 -13.66 7.86 -7.01
N ASN A 93 -14.33 8.73 -7.76
CA ASN A 93 -14.29 8.71 -9.22
C ASN A 93 -12.89 9.09 -9.76
N ARG A 94 -12.21 10.07 -9.16
CA ARG A 94 -10.81 10.41 -9.51
C ARG A 94 -9.87 9.22 -9.33
N HIS A 95 -9.97 8.52 -8.20
CA HIS A 95 -9.17 7.32 -7.95
C HIS A 95 -9.44 6.21 -8.97
N LYS A 96 -10.71 5.99 -9.37
CA LYS A 96 -11.04 5.01 -10.42
C LYS A 96 -10.39 5.35 -11.75
N GLU A 97 -10.45 6.61 -12.18
CA GLU A 97 -9.80 7.04 -13.41
C GLU A 97 -8.28 6.92 -13.33
N TRP A 98 -7.69 7.24 -12.17
CA TRP A 98 -6.26 7.04 -11.94
C TRP A 98 -5.84 5.57 -12.02
N ILE A 99 -6.60 4.63 -11.44
CA ILE A 99 -6.32 3.18 -11.54
C ILE A 99 -6.40 2.72 -13.00
N LYS A 100 -7.43 3.17 -13.73
CA LYS A 100 -7.63 2.82 -15.14
C LYS A 100 -6.48 3.32 -16.01
N THR A 101 -6.00 4.54 -15.77
CA THR A 101 -4.93 5.17 -16.55
C THR A 101 -3.54 4.65 -16.18
N SER A 102 -3.29 4.41 -14.89
CA SER A 102 -2.00 3.91 -14.40
C SER A 102 -1.78 2.41 -14.64
N GLN A 103 -2.86 1.65 -14.88
CA GLN A 103 -2.86 0.18 -14.98
C GLN A 103 -2.32 -0.53 -13.72
N LEU A 104 -2.14 0.18 -12.61
CA LEU A 104 -1.71 -0.38 -11.33
C LEU A 104 -2.90 -1.10 -10.70
N ARG A 105 -3.00 -2.41 -10.95
CA ARG A 105 -4.13 -3.25 -10.50
C ARG A 105 -3.83 -4.09 -9.26
N ALA A 106 -2.56 -4.37 -8.96
CA ALA A 106 -2.13 -5.14 -7.79
C ALA A 106 -0.62 -4.99 -7.54
N THR A 107 -0.18 -5.38 -6.35
CA THR A 107 1.23 -5.50 -5.92
C THR A 107 1.50 -6.92 -5.40
N PRO A 108 2.67 -7.53 -5.65
CA PRO A 108 3.29 -7.80 -6.96
C PRO A 108 2.60 -8.96 -7.73
N THR A 109 2.71 -8.96 -9.06
CA THR A 109 2.30 -10.08 -9.91
C THR A 109 3.49 -11.00 -10.13
N ILE A 110 3.39 -12.26 -9.71
CA ILE A 110 4.43 -13.26 -9.94
C ILE A 110 4.26 -13.86 -11.33
N LEU A 111 5.32 -13.88 -12.12
CA LEU A 111 5.36 -14.50 -13.45
C LEU A 111 6.32 -15.71 -13.42
N VAL A 112 5.87 -16.86 -13.91
CA VAL A 112 6.68 -18.08 -14.10
C VAL A 112 6.72 -18.39 -15.59
N ASN A 113 7.91 -18.44 -16.19
CA ASN A 113 8.12 -18.64 -17.64
C ASN A 113 7.27 -17.70 -18.53
N GLY A 114 7.04 -16.47 -18.08
CA GLY A 114 6.25 -15.47 -18.81
C GLY A 114 4.74 -15.55 -18.59
N PHE A 115 4.23 -16.51 -17.82
CA PHE A 115 2.82 -16.64 -17.47
C PHE A 115 2.56 -16.20 -16.03
N LYS A 116 1.41 -15.55 -15.78
CA LYS A 116 1.00 -15.17 -14.42
C LYS A 116 0.79 -16.42 -13.56
N LEU A 117 1.35 -16.43 -12.34
CA LEU A 117 1.07 -17.47 -11.35
C LEU A 117 -0.45 -17.49 -11.07
N PRO A 118 -1.13 -18.63 -11.28
CA PRO A 118 -2.58 -18.71 -11.06
C PRO A 118 -2.96 -18.41 -9.61
N ASP A 119 -4.15 -17.84 -9.41
CA ASP A 119 -4.58 -17.34 -8.09
C ASP A 119 -4.80 -18.47 -7.04
N ASN A 120 -4.81 -19.74 -7.47
CA ASN A 120 -4.91 -20.91 -6.59
C ASN A 120 -3.56 -21.42 -6.06
N TYR A 121 -2.45 -20.76 -6.39
CA TYR A 121 -1.11 -21.11 -5.89
C TYR A 121 -0.51 -19.95 -5.09
N GLN A 122 0.15 -20.29 -3.99
CA GLN A 122 1.00 -19.40 -3.20
C GLN A 122 2.45 -19.48 -3.72
N ILE A 123 3.30 -18.50 -3.38
CA ILE A 123 4.71 -18.52 -3.80
C ILE A 123 5.46 -19.69 -3.16
N GLU A 124 5.06 -20.07 -1.95
CA GLU A 124 5.60 -21.20 -1.19
C GLU A 124 5.34 -22.54 -1.89
N ASP A 125 4.26 -22.63 -2.68
CA ASP A 125 3.92 -23.86 -3.40
C ASP A 125 4.93 -24.16 -4.52
N LEU A 126 5.70 -23.15 -4.98
CA LEU A 126 6.75 -23.32 -5.99
C LEU A 126 7.83 -24.31 -5.57
N ILE A 127 8.03 -24.55 -4.27
CA ILE A 127 8.98 -25.54 -3.76
C ILE A 127 8.64 -26.96 -4.22
N TYR A 128 7.35 -27.28 -4.35
CA TYR A 128 6.90 -28.61 -4.79
C TYR A 128 7.05 -28.83 -6.30
N PHE A 129 7.30 -27.76 -7.06
CA PHE A 129 7.54 -27.85 -8.51
C PHE A 129 9.04 -27.90 -8.85
N ALA A 130 9.94 -27.64 -7.90
CA ALA A 130 11.38 -27.57 -8.15
C ALA A 130 12.00 -28.93 -8.50
N ASP A 131 11.41 -30.02 -7.99
CA ASP A 131 11.92 -31.39 -8.15
C ASP A 131 11.09 -32.23 -9.14
N LEU A 132 10.23 -31.59 -9.94
CA LEU A 132 9.45 -32.30 -10.95
C LEU A 132 10.32 -32.65 -12.15
N GLU A 133 10.68 -33.93 -12.25
CA GLU A 133 11.19 -34.50 -13.49
C GLU A 133 10.03 -34.66 -14.47
N PHE A 134 10.11 -33.98 -15.60
CA PHE A 134 9.17 -34.19 -16.70
C PHE A 134 9.60 -35.46 -17.43
N GLU A 135 8.75 -36.48 -17.43
CA GLU A 135 8.92 -37.62 -18.34
C GLU A 135 8.84 -37.11 -19.79
N THR A 136 9.96 -37.18 -20.49
CA THR A 136 10.08 -36.89 -21.92
C THR A 136 9.62 -38.07 -22.77
#